data_AF-A0A969IN87-F1
#
_entry.id   AF-A0A969IN87-F1
#
_cell.length_a   1.000
_cell.length_b   1.000
_cell.length_c   1.000
_cell.angle_alpha   90.00
_cell.angle_beta   90.00
_cell.angle_gamma   90.00
#
_symmetry.space_group_name_H-M   'P 1'
#
loop_
_entity.id
_entity.type
_entity.pdbx_description
1 polymer ?
#
loop_
_entity_poly.entity_id
_entity_poly.type
_entity_poly.pdbx_seq_one_letter_code
_entity_poly.pdbx_strand_id
1 'polypeptide(L)'
;MELEEIKSRPVPPRHQAFKGEVTRIVLATLRNAKRPLTTAEIAQRVMAERGLDTGNARLVTLIGKRTGACLRHWEKRGAASKRPGPHQFMLWTLARS
;
A
#
# COMPACT_ATOMS: atom_id res chain seq x y z
N MET A 1 13.44 -42.98 23.59
CA MET A 1 12.36 -42.09 23.14
C MET A 1 13.02 -41.03 22.28
N GLU A 2 13.00 -41.23 20.96
CA GLU A 2 13.59 -40.29 20.00
C GLU A 2 12.71 -39.03 19.97
N LEU A 3 13.34 -37.87 20.16
CA LEU A 3 12.68 -36.58 20.03
C LEU A 3 12.58 -36.30 18.53
N GLU A 4 11.38 -36.50 17.98
CA GLU A 4 11.08 -36.15 16.60
C GLU A 4 11.35 -34.65 16.37
N GLU A 5 12.30 -34.40 15.48
CA GLU A 5 12.77 -33.07 15.10
C GLU A 5 11.63 -32.31 14.43
N ILE A 6 11.02 -31.37 15.17
CA ILE A 6 9.93 -30.54 14.68
C ILE A 6 10.46 -29.64 13.56
N LYS A 7 10.20 -30.04 12.31
CA LYS A 7 10.59 -29.29 11.11
C LYS A 7 9.88 -27.93 11.12
N SER A 8 10.64 -26.87 11.37
CA SER A 8 10.15 -25.50 11.40
C SER A 8 9.46 -25.15 10.08
N ARG A 9 8.19 -24.71 10.15
CA ARG A 9 7.46 -24.20 8.99
C ARG A 9 8.17 -22.96 8.46
N PRO A 10 8.27 -22.76 7.14
CA PRO A 10 8.85 -21.55 6.59
C PRO A 10 8.08 -20.34 7.12
N VAL A 11 8.76 -19.51 7.90
CA VAL A 11 8.22 -18.24 8.33
C VAL A 11 7.91 -17.43 7.07
N PRO A 12 6.69 -16.90 6.92
CA PRO A 12 6.37 -16.04 5.79
C PRO A 12 7.41 -14.93 5.71
N PRO A 13 7.86 -14.55 4.49
CA PRO A 13 8.88 -13.52 4.33
C PRO A 13 8.47 -12.28 5.15
N ARG A 14 9.41 -11.68 5.89
CA ARG A 14 9.18 -10.51 6.78
C ARG A 14 8.40 -9.35 6.13
N HIS A 15 8.29 -9.34 4.80
CA HIS A 15 7.58 -8.35 4.00
C HIS A 15 6.15 -8.74 3.59
N GLN A 16 5.62 -9.88 4.04
CA GLN A 16 4.26 -10.31 3.73
C GLN A 16 3.27 -9.34 4.38
N ALA A 17 2.56 -8.59 3.55
CA ALA A 17 1.45 -7.77 4.02
C ALA A 17 0.31 -8.70 4.44
N PHE A 18 -0.28 -8.45 5.60
CA PHE A 18 -1.48 -9.18 6.00
C PHE A 18 -2.62 -8.85 5.03
N LYS A 19 -3.52 -9.82 4.80
CA LYS A 19 -4.65 -9.65 3.87
C LYS A 19 -5.47 -8.44 4.29
N GLY A 20 -5.55 -7.43 3.42
CA GLY A 20 -6.32 -6.19 3.67
C GLY A 20 -5.55 -5.07 4.38
N GLU A 21 -4.34 -5.30 4.88
CA GLU A 21 -3.53 -4.29 5.57
C GLU A 21 -3.23 -3.09 4.66
N VAL A 22 -2.73 -3.35 3.44
CA VAL A 22 -2.44 -2.30 2.46
C VAL A 22 -3.69 -1.48 2.14
N THR A 23 -4.83 -2.14 1.95
CA THR A 23 -6.11 -1.48 1.69
C THR A 23 -6.53 -0.57 2.84
N ARG A 24 -6.42 -1.04 4.08
CA ARG A 24 -6.73 -0.25 5.28
C ARG A 24 -5.88 1.02 5.31
N ILE A 25 -4.57 0.89 5.08
CA ILE A 25 -3.63 2.01 5.10
C ILE A 25 -3.92 2.99 3.97
N VAL A 26 -4.15 2.51 2.75
CA VAL A 26 -4.45 3.36 1.58
C VAL A 26 -5.71 4.19 1.82
N LEU A 27 -6.81 3.57 2.23
CA LEU A 27 -8.07 4.27 2.47
C LEU A 27 -7.99 5.21 3.68
N ALA A 28 -7.29 4.81 4.76
CA ALA A 28 -7.04 5.68 5.90
C ALA A 28 -6.19 6.90 5.50
N THR A 29 -5.17 6.70 4.66
CA THR A 29 -4.33 7.78 4.13
C THR A 29 -5.16 8.77 3.32
N LEU A 30 -6.02 8.29 2.40
CA LEU A 30 -6.91 9.16 1.62
C LEU A 30 -7.92 9.91 2.50
N ARG A 31 -8.46 9.26 3.54
CA ARG A 31 -9.43 9.87 4.47
C ARG A 31 -8.80 11.01 5.29
N ASN A 32 -7.55 10.84 5.71
CA ASN A 32 -6.84 11.81 6.54
C ASN A 32 -6.08 12.88 5.73
N ALA A 33 -6.00 12.71 4.41
CA ALA A 33 -5.27 13.64 3.54
C ALA A 33 -6.02 14.97 3.42
N LYS A 34 -5.36 16.07 3.78
CA LYS A 34 -5.89 17.44 3.60
C LYS A 34 -5.84 17.92 2.15
N ARG A 35 -5.08 17.24 1.29
CA ARG A 35 -4.89 17.53 -0.13
C ARG A 35 -4.90 16.24 -0.96
N PRO A 36 -5.16 16.32 -2.26
CA PRO A 36 -4.93 15.19 -3.16
C PRO A 36 -3.48 14.71 -3.09
N LEU A 37 -3.29 13.38 -3.11
CA LEU A 37 -1.98 12.75 -2.99
C LEU A 37 -1.63 11.95 -4.24
N THR A 38 -0.35 11.93 -4.60
CA THR A 38 0.16 11.04 -5.64
C THR A 38 0.21 9.59 -5.17
N THR A 39 0.21 8.64 -6.12
CA THR A 39 0.45 7.21 -5.81
C THR A 39 1.74 6.99 -5.03
N ALA A 40 2.80 7.77 -5.33
CA ALA A 40 4.10 7.66 -4.69
C ALA A 40 4.04 8.08 -3.21
N GLU A 41 3.39 9.20 -2.90
CA GLU A 41 3.20 9.66 -1.51
C GLU A 41 2.39 8.64 -0.69
N ILE A 42 1.34 8.07 -1.28
CA ILE A 42 0.53 7.04 -0.62
C ILE A 42 1.36 5.77 -0.40
N ALA A 43 2.16 5.35 -1.39
CA ALA A 43 3.03 4.18 -1.26
C ALA A 43 4.08 4.38 -0.17
N GLN A 44 4.68 5.57 -0.06
CA GLN A 44 5.61 5.91 1.02
C GLN A 44 4.93 5.82 2.39
N ARG A 45 3.67 6.27 2.51
CA ARG A 45 2.90 6.12 3.75
C ARG A 45 2.63 4.64 4.10
N VAL A 46 2.30 3.82 3.09
CA VAL A 46 2.15 2.36 3.25
C VAL A 46 3.44 1.71 3.72
N MET A 47 4.59 2.14 3.20
CA MET A 47 5.89 1.62 3.62
C MET A 47 6.21 2.02 5.06
N ALA A 48 6.04 3.30 5.40
CA ALA A 48 6.30 3.81 6.74
C ALA A 48 5.42 3.15 7.80
N GLU A 49 4.11 3.00 7.56
CA GLU A 49 3.18 2.37 8.52
C GLU A 49 3.47 0.86 8.68
N ARG A 50 4.08 0.22 7.69
CA ARG A 50 4.49 -1.19 7.73
C ARG A 50 5.94 -1.41 8.19
N GLY A 51 6.65 -0.36 8.58
CA GLY A 51 8.06 -0.44 8.98
C GLY A 51 8.99 -0.95 7.87
N LEU A 52 8.67 -0.67 6.60
CA LEU A 52 9.48 -1.06 5.46
C LEU A 52 10.57 -0.03 5.15
N ASP A 53 11.71 -0.50 4.67
CA ASP A 53 12.81 0.35 4.22
C ASP A 53 12.43 1.17 2.98
N THR A 54 12.23 2.48 3.17
CA THR A 54 11.92 3.46 2.12
C THR A 54 13.11 3.83 1.26
N GLY A 55 14.34 3.48 1.66
CA GLY A 55 15.56 3.64 0.86
C GLY A 55 15.75 2.52 -0.17
N ASN A 56 15.07 1.39 -0.01
CA ASN A 56 15.17 0.28 -0.95
C ASN A 56 14.33 0.53 -2.22
N ALA A 57 14.98 0.96 -3.30
CA ALA A 57 14.32 1.31 -4.57
C ALA A 57 13.46 0.17 -5.17
N ARG A 58 13.88 -1.09 -5.01
CA ARG A 58 13.10 -2.25 -5.48
C ARG A 58 11.82 -2.40 -4.68
N LEU A 59 11.89 -2.21 -3.36
CA LEU A 59 10.74 -2.28 -2.47
C LEU A 59 9.79 -1.11 -2.70
N VAL A 60 10.31 0.11 -2.89
CA VAL A 60 9.52 1.30 -3.26
C VAL A 60 8.75 1.05 -4.55
N THR A 61 9.41 0.51 -5.57
CA THR A 61 8.76 0.17 -6.85
C THR A 61 7.65 -0.87 -6.68
N LEU A 62 7.90 -1.92 -5.89
CA LEU A 62 6.92 -2.97 -5.61
C LEU A 62 5.70 -2.43 -4.87
N ILE A 63 5.90 -1.65 -3.82
CA ILE A 63 4.81 -1.05 -3.04
C ILE A 63 4.07 0.00 -3.86
N GLY A 64 4.76 0.76 -4.70
CA GLY A 64 4.13 1.67 -5.67
C GLY A 64 3.16 0.96 -6.61
N LYS A 65 3.58 -0.16 -7.22
CA LYS A 65 2.71 -0.98 -8.08
C LYS A 65 1.49 -1.52 -7.34
N ARG A 66 1.68 -2.06 -6.13
CA ARG A 66 0.59 -2.58 -5.28
C ARG A 66 -0.40 -1.49 -4.88
N THR A 67 0.12 -0.31 -4.50
CA THR A 67 -0.68 0.85 -4.12
C THR A 67 -1.50 1.34 -5.31
N GLY A 68 -0.90 1.46 -6.49
CA GLY A 68 -1.62 1.82 -7.71
C GLY A 68 -2.74 0.84 -8.08
N ALA A 69 -2.50 -0.47 -7.95
CA ALA A 69 -3.53 -1.48 -8.17
C ALA A 69 -4.67 -1.38 -7.14
N CYS A 70 -4.36 -1.14 -5.86
CA CYS A 70 -5.33 -0.92 -4.80
C CYS A 70 -6.21 0.31 -5.07
N LEU A 71 -5.59 1.44 -5.43
CA LEU A 71 -6.28 2.68 -5.74
C LEU A 71 -7.24 2.52 -6.93
N ARG A 72 -6.80 1.88 -8.02
CA ARG A 72 -7.66 1.57 -9.17
C ARG A 72 -8.80 0.63 -8.82
N HIS A 73 -8.58 -0.34 -7.94
CA HIS A 73 -9.64 -1.23 -7.46
C HIS A 73 -10.73 -0.46 -6.72
N TRP A 74 -10.35 0.48 -5.85
CA TRP A 74 -11.29 1.32 -5.09
C TRP A 74 -11.90 2.46 -5.90
N GLU A 75 -11.20 2.93 -6.93
CA GLU A 75 -11.74 3.85 -7.94
C GLU A 75 -12.96 3.24 -8.62
N LYS A 76 -12.82 2.01 -9.14
CA LYS A 76 -13.92 1.28 -9.81
C LYS A 76 -15.12 1.02 -8.90
N ARG A 77 -14.92 1.08 -7.58
CA ARG A 77 -15.97 0.89 -6.57
C ARG A 77 -16.51 2.22 -6.04
N GLY A 78 -16.06 3.35 -6.57
CA GLY A 78 -16.51 4.67 -6.16
C GLY A 78 -16.03 5.10 -4.78
N ALA A 79 -14.99 4.48 -4.20
CA ALA A 79 -14.43 4.85 -2.90
C ALA A 79 -13.21 5.78 -3.01
N ALA A 80 -12.55 5.80 -4.18
CA ALA A 80 -11.44 6.70 -4.47
C ALA A 80 -11.71 7.45 -5.78
N SER A 81 -11.20 8.67 -5.90
CA SER A 81 -11.28 9.46 -7.13
C SER A 81 -9.89 9.90 -7.56
N LYS A 82 -9.62 9.80 -8.86
CA LYS A 82 -8.38 10.30 -9.47
C LYS A 82 -8.63 11.58 -10.24
N ARG A 83 -7.67 12.49 -10.24
CA ARG A 83 -7.65 13.70 -11.09
C ARG A 83 -6.25 13.89 -11.68
N PRO A 84 -6.12 14.49 -12.87
CA PRO A 84 -4.83 14.87 -13.41
C PRO A 84 -4.15 15.88 -12.47
N GLY A 85 -2.88 15.62 -12.14
CA GLY A 85 -2.02 16.53 -11.39
C GLY A 85 -0.92 17.12 -12.26
N PRO A 86 -0.09 17.99 -11.67
CA PRO A 86 1.07 18.54 -12.36
C PRO A 86 2.05 17.43 -12.76
N HIS A 87 2.73 17.60 -13.91
CA HIS A 87 3.78 16.71 -14.42
C HIS A 87 3.36 15.24 -14.62
N GLN A 88 2.17 15.00 -15.20
CA GLN A 88 1.66 13.67 -15.56
C GLN A 88 1.34 12.73 -14.38
N PHE A 89 1.44 13.20 -13.14
CA PHE A 89 1.04 12.40 -11.98
C PHE A 89 -0.46 12.41 -11.79
N MET A 90 -1.03 11.26 -11.41
CA MET A 90 -2.42 11.17 -10.98
C MET A 90 -2.51 11.49 -9.49
N LEU A 91 -3.41 12.40 -9.15
CA LEU A 91 -3.74 12.77 -7.80
C LEU A 91 -4.97 11.99 -7.34
N TRP A 92 -4.91 11.46 -6.12
CA TRP A 92 -5.93 10.63 -5.52
C TRP A 92 -6.56 11.33 -4.32
N THR A 93 -7.87 11.18 -4.22
CA THR A 93 -8.70 11.67 -3.11
C THR A 93 -9.70 10.59 -2.71
N LEU A 94 -10.22 10.65 -1.48
CA LEU A 94 -11.37 9.84 -1.11
C LEU A 94 -12.57 10.33 -1.93
N ALA A 95 -13.32 9.40 -2.53
CA ALA A 95 -14.57 9.76 -3.16
C ALA A 95 -15.55 10.25 -2.08
N ARG A 96 -16.17 11.42 -2.30
CA ARG A 96 -17.28 11.87 -1.46
C ARG A 96 -18.53 11.15 -1.95
N SER A 97 -19.07 10.27 -1.11
CA SER A 97 -20.42 9.71 -1.23
C SER A 97 -21.46 10.76 -0.87
#